data_AF-A0A7C5MRN1-F1
#
_entry.id   AF-A0A7C5MRN1-F1
#
_cell.length_a   1.000
_cell.length_b   1.000
_cell.length_c   1.000
_cell.angle_alpha   90.00
_cell.angle_beta   90.00
_cell.angle_gamma   90.00
#
_symmetry.space_group_name_H-M   'P 1'
#
loop_
_entity.id
_entity.type
_entity.pdbx_description
1 polymer ?
#
loop_
_entity_poly.entity_id
_entity_poly.type
_entity_poly.pdbx_seq_one_letter_code
_entity_poly.pdbx_strand_id
1 'polypeptide(L)'
;MRKPESKIGICSYHLCRKRTKVFLCKYCGKYFCEQHIEPKPVLTLNQISTAKEPLRSKLEEIWRSNKGHPDSAFTPIFWNKLEKGEKEKLERAWEVLDILKEGHEPAVNHEEEPIERKVLVPEKIENYWYWNKRKIIKTIVVIVLFSVVGYFLYNGFQSGQIQSFLSNIISSNISQPSEPKYVQDCLDKAKEAIELERMRSPIDFKWKILEYKEFSSPSEAEAYAKDRVSGMDYIICKRKCTQGFVFYPPECEDIILPTKILAIIYEERGYFQGSEIKSTVVMYCGDDGRILEKGSTDTCIS
;
A
#
# COMPACT_ATOMS: atom_id res chain seq x y z
N MET A 1 38.82 -11.82 -13.80
CA MET A 1 37.82 -11.95 -12.71
C MET A 1 38.38 -12.89 -11.65
N ARG A 2 38.44 -12.49 -10.37
CA ARG A 2 38.83 -13.41 -9.28
C ARG A 2 37.81 -14.54 -9.16
N LYS A 3 38.25 -15.79 -9.01
CA LYS A 3 37.36 -16.94 -8.77
C LYS A 3 36.57 -16.65 -7.47
N PRO A 4 35.23 -16.81 -7.46
CA PRO A 4 34.44 -16.60 -6.26
C PRO A 4 34.86 -17.60 -5.17
N GLU A 5 34.94 -17.13 -3.93
CA GLU A 5 35.24 -17.98 -2.78
C GLU A 5 34.19 -19.09 -2.68
N SER A 6 34.65 -20.34 -2.60
CA SER A 6 33.79 -21.51 -2.54
C SER A 6 34.07 -22.35 -1.31
N LYS A 7 33.03 -22.85 -0.66
CA LYS A 7 33.12 -23.81 0.46
C LYS A 7 32.07 -24.90 0.32
N ILE A 8 32.25 -26.02 1.02
CA ILE A 8 31.22 -27.04 1.15
C ILE A 8 30.22 -26.55 2.20
N GLY A 9 28.94 -26.44 1.83
CA GLY A 9 27.92 -25.87 2.70
C GLY A 9 26.50 -26.16 2.23
N ILE A 10 25.52 -25.59 2.93
CA ILE A 10 24.11 -25.68 2.58
C ILE A 10 23.72 -24.46 1.75
N CYS A 11 23.01 -24.67 0.64
CA CYS A 11 22.49 -23.56 -0.16
C CYS A 11 21.49 -22.71 0.65
N SER A 12 21.70 -21.39 0.72
CA SER A 12 20.84 -20.47 1.48
C SER A 12 19.47 -20.23 0.83
N TYR A 13 19.23 -20.73 -0.39
CA TYR A 13 17.94 -20.60 -1.04
C TYR A 13 16.90 -21.52 -0.38
N HIS A 14 15.79 -20.93 0.05
CA HIS A 14 14.80 -21.58 0.92
C HIS A 14 14.21 -22.88 0.35
N LEU A 15 14.06 -22.99 -0.98
CA LEU A 15 13.54 -24.19 -1.66
C LEU A 15 14.63 -25.22 -2.02
N CYS A 16 15.91 -24.87 -1.97
CA CYS A 16 16.98 -25.77 -2.36
C CYS A 16 17.53 -26.55 -1.18
N ARG A 17 18.10 -25.86 -0.17
CA ARG A 17 18.73 -26.44 1.05
C ARG A 17 19.68 -27.65 0.82
N LYS A 18 20.16 -27.88 -0.40
CA LYS A 18 21.09 -28.98 -0.71
C LYS A 18 22.46 -28.69 -0.12
N ARG A 19 23.11 -29.71 0.45
CA ARG A 19 24.51 -29.65 0.90
C ARG A 19 25.43 -29.93 -0.29
N THR A 20 26.09 -28.91 -0.80
CA THR A 20 26.92 -28.98 -2.01
C THR A 20 28.02 -27.91 -1.97
N LYS A 21 28.78 -27.75 -3.05
CA LYS A 21 29.70 -26.62 -3.21
C LYS A 21 28.88 -25.33 -3.35
N VAL A 22 29.10 -24.39 -2.43
CA VAL A 22 28.41 -23.11 -2.39
C VAL A 22 29.38 -21.96 -2.60
N PHE A 23 28.87 -20.88 -3.20
CA PHE A 23 29.59 -19.69 -3.60
C PHE A 23 28.98 -18.47 -2.93
N LEU A 24 29.82 -17.50 -2.55
CA LEU A 24 29.38 -16.25 -1.94
C LEU A 24 28.77 -15.30 -2.99
N CYS A 25 27.52 -14.89 -2.79
CA CYS A 25 26.91 -13.83 -3.60
C CYS A 25 27.57 -12.48 -3.29
N LYS A 26 27.92 -11.71 -4.33
CA LYS A 26 28.57 -10.40 -4.20
C LYS A 26 27.67 -9.28 -3.65
N TYR A 27 26.35 -9.48 -3.70
CA TYR A 27 25.37 -8.45 -3.32
C TYR A 27 24.85 -8.70 -1.91
N CYS A 28 24.14 -9.81 -1.65
CA CYS A 28 23.64 -10.11 -0.31
C CYS A 28 24.63 -10.80 0.65
N GLY A 29 25.82 -11.22 0.19
CA GLY A 29 26.82 -11.87 1.06
C GLY A 29 26.43 -13.27 1.57
N LYS A 30 25.39 -13.90 1.00
CA LYS A 30 24.95 -15.27 1.36
C LYS A 30 25.57 -16.32 0.44
N TYR A 31 25.58 -17.58 0.88
CA TYR A 31 26.16 -18.70 0.12
C TYR A 31 25.10 -19.50 -0.64
N PHE A 32 25.30 -19.71 -1.95
CA PHE A 32 24.36 -20.42 -2.83
C PHE A 32 25.06 -21.47 -3.69
N CYS A 33 24.37 -22.51 -4.12
CA CYS A 33 24.90 -23.46 -5.10
C CYS A 33 24.95 -22.85 -6.50
N GLU A 34 25.60 -23.52 -7.45
CA GLU A 34 25.78 -23.05 -8.84
C GLU A 34 24.49 -22.65 -9.56
N GLN A 35 23.37 -23.32 -9.24
CA GLN A 35 22.07 -23.02 -9.85
C GLN A 35 21.41 -21.75 -9.28
N HIS A 36 21.72 -21.38 -8.04
CA HIS A 36 21.06 -20.28 -7.32
C HIS A 36 22.01 -19.11 -7.00
N ILE A 37 23.25 -19.13 -7.47
CA ILE A 37 24.24 -18.06 -7.22
C ILE A 37 23.90 -16.75 -7.92
N GLU A 38 23.19 -16.82 -9.05
CA GLU A 38 22.79 -15.65 -9.81
C GLU A 38 21.74 -14.84 -9.02
N PRO A 39 21.99 -13.57 -8.72
CA PRO A 39 21.01 -12.74 -8.03
C PRO A 39 19.87 -12.35 -8.97
N LYS A 40 18.66 -12.26 -8.43
CA LYS A 40 17.47 -11.83 -9.14
C LYS A 40 16.84 -10.63 -8.47
N PRO A 41 16.31 -9.67 -9.24
CA PRO A 41 15.52 -8.61 -8.65
C PRO A 41 14.28 -9.20 -7.98
N VAL A 42 13.94 -8.64 -6.82
CA VAL A 42 12.67 -8.93 -6.16
C VAL A 42 11.58 -8.18 -6.93
N LEU A 43 10.75 -8.92 -7.66
CA LEU A 43 9.68 -8.38 -8.50
C LEU A 43 8.32 -8.78 -7.94
N THR A 44 7.40 -7.82 -7.92
CA THR A 44 5.98 -8.06 -7.65
C THR A 44 5.21 -8.26 -8.94
N LEU A 45 4.10 -9.01 -8.91
CA LEU A 45 3.24 -9.20 -10.08
C LEU A 45 2.71 -7.86 -10.62
N ASN A 46 2.46 -6.88 -9.76
CA ASN A 46 2.01 -5.55 -10.16
C ASN A 46 3.09 -4.78 -10.95
N GLN A 47 4.36 -4.87 -10.53
CA GLN A 47 5.47 -4.25 -11.28
C GLN A 47 5.62 -4.87 -12.68
N ILE A 48 5.38 -6.17 -12.81
CA ILE A 48 5.46 -6.88 -14.09
C ILE A 48 4.26 -6.49 -14.98
N SER A 49 3.04 -6.47 -14.45
CA SER A 49 1.83 -6.19 -15.23
C SER A 49 1.73 -4.74 -15.70
N THR A 50 2.29 -3.80 -14.93
CA THR A 50 2.31 -2.37 -15.27
C THR A 50 3.42 -1.97 -16.25
N ALA A 51 4.45 -2.81 -16.42
CA ALA A 51 5.51 -2.59 -17.40
C ALA A 51 4.98 -2.67 -18.84
N LYS A 52 5.53 -1.84 -19.74
CA LYS A 52 5.21 -1.86 -21.18
C LYS A 52 6.08 -2.87 -21.93
N GLU A 53 5.60 -3.38 -23.06
CA GLU A 53 6.43 -4.20 -23.95
C GLU A 53 7.53 -3.36 -24.60
N PRO A 54 8.76 -3.92 -24.80
CA PRO A 54 9.17 -5.31 -24.60
C PRO A 54 9.72 -5.62 -23.18
N LEU A 55 9.70 -4.66 -22.25
CA LEU A 55 10.28 -4.82 -20.91
C LEU A 55 9.50 -5.85 -20.09
N ARG A 56 8.17 -5.83 -20.19
CA ARG A 56 7.28 -6.77 -19.50
C ARG A 56 7.66 -8.23 -19.78
N SER A 57 7.81 -8.62 -21.04
CA SER A 57 8.21 -9.99 -21.42
C SER A 57 9.53 -10.42 -20.77
N LYS A 58 10.52 -9.51 -20.67
CA LYS A 58 11.80 -9.78 -20.01
C LYS A 58 11.67 -9.95 -18.50
N LEU A 59 10.86 -9.11 -17.85
CA LEU A 59 10.60 -9.22 -16.42
C LEU A 59 9.86 -10.52 -16.09
N GLU A 60 8.90 -10.93 -16.93
CA GLU A 60 8.21 -12.23 -16.80
C GLU A 60 9.19 -13.41 -16.93
N GLU A 61 10.13 -13.37 -17.88
CA GLU A 61 11.16 -14.41 -18.04
C GLU A 61 12.06 -14.54 -16.80
N ILE A 62 12.54 -13.41 -16.26
CA ILE A 62 13.36 -13.37 -15.05
C ILE A 62 12.58 -13.93 -13.85
N TRP A 63 11.32 -13.54 -13.71
CA TRP A 63 10.43 -13.97 -12.63
C TRP A 63 10.12 -15.47 -12.70
N ARG A 64 9.84 -16.01 -13.90
CA ARG A 64 9.53 -17.44 -14.10
C ARG A 64 10.75 -18.36 -14.09
N SER A 65 11.95 -17.82 -14.25
CA SER A 65 13.16 -18.65 -14.31
C SER A 65 13.41 -19.37 -12.97
N ASN A 66 13.73 -20.67 -13.02
CA ASN A 66 14.05 -21.47 -11.83
C ASN A 66 15.50 -21.27 -11.34
N LYS A 67 16.31 -20.50 -12.07
CA LYS A 67 17.71 -20.22 -11.71
C LYS A 67 17.78 -19.00 -10.80
N GLY A 68 18.83 -18.88 -10.00
CA GLY A 68 19.09 -17.71 -9.17
C GLY A 68 18.28 -17.59 -7.88
N HIS A 69 18.56 -16.55 -7.11
CA HIS A 69 17.88 -16.26 -5.84
C HIS A 69 17.36 -14.82 -5.81
N PRO A 70 16.20 -14.56 -5.18
CA PRO A 70 15.73 -13.20 -4.97
C PRO A 70 16.71 -12.45 -4.04
N ASP A 71 17.22 -11.32 -4.50
CA ASP A 71 18.20 -10.49 -3.78
C ASP A 71 17.74 -9.03 -3.77
N SER A 72 17.36 -8.55 -2.58
CA SER A 72 16.91 -7.17 -2.38
C SER A 72 18.02 -6.15 -2.63
N ALA A 73 19.28 -6.47 -2.31
CA ALA A 73 20.42 -5.58 -2.54
C ALA A 73 20.75 -5.44 -4.04
N PHE A 74 20.49 -6.48 -4.83
CA PHE A 74 20.66 -6.44 -6.29
C PHE A 74 19.54 -5.67 -7.01
N THR A 75 18.34 -5.62 -6.42
CA THR A 75 17.15 -5.04 -7.04
C THR A 75 17.32 -3.58 -7.51
N PRO A 76 17.83 -2.63 -6.71
CA PRO A 76 18.05 -1.25 -7.18
C PRO A 76 19.11 -1.16 -8.30
N ILE A 77 20.13 -2.01 -8.26
CA ILE A 77 21.19 -2.06 -9.29
C ILE A 77 20.62 -2.53 -10.62
N PHE A 78 19.74 -3.54 -10.59
CA PHE A 78 19.02 -4.03 -11.75
C PHE A 78 18.17 -2.93 -12.40
N TRP A 79 17.38 -2.19 -11.61
CA TRP A 79 16.55 -1.10 -12.12
C TRP A 79 17.36 0.06 -12.70
N ASN A 80 18.43 0.49 -12.03
CA ASN A 80 19.32 1.53 -12.54
C ASN A 80 19.96 1.11 -13.88
N LYS A 81 20.37 -0.16 -14.00
CA LYS A 81 20.90 -0.69 -15.27
C LYS A 81 19.86 -0.69 -16.39
N LEU A 82 18.60 -1.01 -16.09
CA LEU A 82 17.51 -0.92 -17.06
C LEU A 82 17.25 0.51 -17.51
N GLU A 83 17.11 1.45 -16.57
CA GLU A 83 16.86 2.86 -16.84
C GLU A 83 17.97 3.47 -17.70
N LYS A 84 19.23 3.19 -17.34
CA LYS A 84 20.39 3.64 -18.14
C LYS A 84 20.35 3.08 -19.56
N GLY A 85 20.02 1.80 -19.72
CA GLY A 85 19.91 1.17 -21.04
C GLY A 85 18.76 1.72 -21.88
N GLU A 86 17.68 2.20 -21.27
CA GLU A 86 16.58 2.88 -21.98
C GLU A 86 16.98 4.30 -22.39
N LYS A 87 17.66 5.05 -21.52
CA LYS A 87 18.20 6.38 -21.85
C LYS A 87 19.17 6.32 -23.03
N GLU A 88 20.14 5.40 -23.00
CA GLU A 88 21.10 5.21 -24.10
C GLU A 88 20.41 4.85 -25.44
N LYS A 89 19.29 4.12 -25.41
CA LYS A 89 18.51 3.82 -26.63
C LYS A 89 17.73 5.02 -27.13
N LEU A 90 17.17 5.79 -26.21
CA LEU A 90 16.41 6.99 -26.53
C LEU A 90 17.35 8.06 -27.14
N GLU A 91 18.53 8.25 -26.55
CA GLU A 91 19.58 9.13 -27.09
C GLU A 91 19.96 8.75 -28.52
N ARG A 92 20.26 7.47 -28.77
CA ARG A 92 20.54 6.99 -30.15
C ARG A 92 19.37 7.20 -31.11
N ALA A 93 18.14 7.06 -30.64
CA ALA A 93 16.96 7.30 -31.48
C ALA A 93 16.82 8.79 -31.83
N TRP A 94 17.10 9.68 -30.87
CA TRP A 94 17.13 11.13 -31.12
C TRP A 94 18.26 11.53 -32.07
N GLU A 95 19.46 10.97 -31.92
CA GLU A 95 20.58 11.21 -32.85
C GLU A 95 20.19 10.85 -34.29
N VAL A 96 19.49 9.74 -34.51
CA VAL A 96 18.99 9.36 -35.83
C VAL A 96 17.94 10.34 -36.35
N LEU A 97 17.05 10.83 -35.49
CA LEU A 97 16.04 11.82 -35.88
C LEU A 97 16.67 13.17 -36.26
N ASP A 98 17.72 13.59 -35.56
CA ASP A 98 18.43 14.83 -35.87
C ASP A 98 19.16 14.73 -37.21
N ILE A 99 19.81 13.59 -37.51
CA ILE A 99 20.42 13.33 -38.83
C ILE A 99 19.36 13.40 -39.95
N LEU A 100 18.17 12.84 -39.73
CA LEU A 100 17.08 12.88 -40.73
C LEU A 100 16.52 14.29 -40.91
N LYS A 101 16.53 15.12 -39.87
CA LYS A 101 16.07 16.50 -39.92
C LYS A 101 17.06 17.40 -40.67
N GLU A 102 18.36 17.21 -40.46
CA GLU A 102 19.41 17.98 -41.15
C GLU A 102 19.58 17.56 -42.61
N GLY A 103 19.39 16.27 -42.93
CA GLY A 103 19.43 15.77 -44.32
C GLY A 103 18.22 16.16 -45.18
N HIS A 104 17.27 16.91 -44.63
CA HIS A 104 16.07 17.40 -45.31
C HIS A 104 16.02 18.94 -45.29
N GLU A 105 17.11 19.61 -45.67
CA GLU A 105 16.97 20.94 -46.26
C GLU A 105 16.27 20.77 -47.61
N PRO A 106 15.05 21.30 -47.81
CA PRO A 106 14.41 21.27 -49.12
C PRO A 106 15.14 22.25 -50.04
N ALA A 107 16.27 21.82 -50.57
CA ALA A 107 16.98 22.54 -51.63
C ALA A 107 16.31 22.29 -52.98
N VAL A 108 14.99 22.40 -53.08
CA VAL A 108 14.33 22.57 -54.37
C VAL A 108 13.05 23.40 -54.22
N ASN A 109 13.10 24.63 -54.73
CA ASN A 109 11.92 25.28 -55.30
C ASN A 109 11.51 24.46 -56.53
N HIS A 110 10.88 23.30 -56.32
CA HIS A 110 10.11 22.67 -57.38
C HIS A 110 8.76 23.37 -57.38
N GLU A 111 8.48 24.12 -58.44
CA GLU A 111 7.09 24.40 -58.84
C GLU A 111 6.35 23.07 -58.82
N GLU A 112 5.47 22.92 -57.82
CA GLU A 112 4.58 21.79 -57.73
C GLU A 112 3.59 21.89 -58.90
N GLU A 113 3.87 21.17 -59.99
CA GLU A 113 2.77 20.79 -60.88
C GLU A 113 1.78 19.98 -60.04
N PRO A 114 0.47 20.32 -60.08
CA PRO A 114 -0.54 19.62 -59.30
C PRO A 114 -0.67 18.19 -59.81
N ILE A 115 0.09 17.28 -59.19
CA ILE A 115 -0.13 15.85 -59.36
C ILE A 115 -1.44 15.55 -58.63
N GLU A 116 -2.51 15.47 -59.41
CA GLU A 116 -3.85 15.06 -58.99
C GLU A 116 -3.81 13.58 -58.58
N ARG A 117 -3.16 13.30 -57.46
CA ARG A 117 -3.04 11.95 -56.92
C ARG A 117 -4.39 11.62 -56.31
N LYS A 118 -5.20 10.85 -57.03
CA LYS A 118 -6.40 10.20 -56.50
C LYS A 118 -5.96 9.22 -55.40
N VAL A 119 -5.79 9.75 -54.19
CA VAL A 119 -5.60 8.94 -52.99
C VAL A 119 -6.90 8.16 -52.83
N LEU A 120 -6.85 6.88 -53.17
CA LEU A 120 -7.88 5.92 -52.79
C LEU A 120 -7.89 5.87 -51.26
N VAL A 121 -8.68 6.75 -50.66
CA VAL A 121 -8.93 6.75 -49.22
C VAL A 121 -9.56 5.39 -48.90
N PRO A 122 -8.91 4.55 -48.09
CA PRO A 122 -9.48 3.26 -47.76
C PRO A 122 -10.80 3.47 -47.03
N GLU A 123 -11.87 2.86 -47.58
CA GLU A 123 -13.28 2.90 -47.12
C GLU A 123 -13.45 2.64 -45.61
N LYS A 124 -12.44 2.04 -44.97
CA LYS A 124 -12.37 1.85 -43.50
C LYS A 124 -12.30 3.15 -42.68
N ILE A 125 -11.83 4.28 -43.22
CA ILE A 125 -11.68 5.51 -42.44
C ILE A 125 -13.04 6.22 -42.22
N GLU A 126 -13.98 6.11 -43.16
CA GLU A 126 -15.31 6.75 -43.03
C GLU A 126 -16.12 6.13 -41.88
N ASN A 127 -16.02 4.81 -41.70
CA ASN A 127 -16.70 4.12 -40.60
C ASN A 127 -16.13 4.47 -39.22
N TYR A 128 -14.84 4.80 -39.12
CA TYR A 128 -14.22 5.21 -37.86
C TYR A 128 -14.78 6.55 -37.37
N TRP A 129 -14.96 7.50 -38.29
CA TRP A 129 -15.47 8.82 -37.95
C TRP A 129 -16.95 8.78 -37.54
N TYR A 130 -17.76 7.94 -38.20
CA TYR A 130 -19.16 7.72 -37.84
C TYR A 130 -19.32 7.09 -36.44
N TRP A 131 -18.46 6.12 -36.09
CA TRP A 131 -18.48 5.48 -34.77
C TRP A 131 -18.08 6.43 -33.64
N ASN A 132 -17.11 7.33 -33.90
CA ASN A 132 -16.65 8.28 -32.89
C ASN A 132 -17.69 9.39 -32.63
N LYS A 133 -18.43 9.84 -33.66
CA LYS A 133 -19.53 10.81 -33.50
C LYS A 133 -20.62 10.32 -32.53
N ARG A 134 -21.02 9.04 -32.63
CA ARG A 134 -22.04 8.48 -31.74
C ARG A 134 -21.60 8.44 -30.27
N LYS A 135 -20.29 8.24 -30.00
CA LYS A 135 -19.73 8.28 -28.64
C LYS A 135 -19.65 9.71 -28.10
N ILE A 136 -19.26 10.67 -28.94
CA ILE A 136 -19.19 12.09 -28.55
C ILE A 136 -20.59 12.60 -28.18
N ILE A 137 -21.62 12.32 -28.99
CA ILE A 137 -23.00 12.74 -28.70
C ILE A 137 -23.50 12.18 -27.36
N LYS A 138 -23.27 10.89 -27.09
CA LYS A 138 -23.64 10.29 -25.80
C LYS A 138 -22.94 10.97 -24.62
N THR A 139 -21.67 11.31 -24.78
CA THR A 139 -20.89 11.99 -23.73
C THR A 139 -21.43 13.38 -23.46
N ILE A 140 -21.76 14.15 -24.51
CA ILE A 140 -22.36 15.48 -24.39
C ILE A 140 -23.71 15.40 -23.67
N VAL A 141 -24.58 14.45 -24.02
CA VAL A 141 -25.89 14.26 -23.37
C VAL A 141 -25.73 13.97 -21.88
N VAL A 142 -24.76 13.13 -21.49
CA VAL A 142 -24.47 12.84 -20.08
C VAL A 142 -24.00 14.09 -19.34
N ILE A 143 -23.07 14.87 -19.91
CA ILE A 143 -22.57 16.11 -19.30
C ILE A 143 -23.68 17.15 -19.11
N VAL A 144 -24.56 17.31 -20.10
CA VAL A 144 -25.72 18.21 -20.01
C VAL A 144 -26.67 17.75 -18.91
N LEU A 145 -26.94 16.45 -18.80
CA LEU A 145 -27.81 15.89 -17.76
C LEU A 145 -27.24 16.12 -16.35
N PHE A 146 -25.93 15.89 -16.16
CA PHE A 146 -25.26 16.20 -14.88
C PHE A 146 -25.27 17.69 -14.56
N SER A 147 -25.11 18.56 -15.56
CA SER A 147 -25.14 20.01 -15.37
C SER A 147 -26.52 20.50 -14.93
N VAL A 148 -27.59 19.95 -15.52
CA VAL A 148 -28.98 20.25 -15.12
C VAL A 148 -29.26 19.78 -13.70
N VAL A 149 -28.89 18.53 -13.36
CA VAL A 149 -29.05 18.01 -12.00
C VAL A 149 -28.26 18.84 -10.98
N GLY A 150 -27.01 19.18 -11.29
CA GLY A 150 -26.17 20.04 -10.46
C GLY A 150 -26.79 21.43 -10.23
N TYR A 151 -27.37 22.03 -11.27
CA TYR A 151 -28.07 23.31 -11.16
C TYR A 151 -29.30 23.23 -10.24
N PHE A 152 -30.11 22.17 -10.36
CA PHE A 152 -31.25 21.95 -9.47
C PHE A 152 -30.82 21.71 -8.02
N LEU A 153 -29.77 20.92 -7.79
CA LEU A 153 -29.22 20.68 -6.45
C LEU A 153 -28.65 21.97 -5.84
N TYR A 154 -27.95 22.79 -6.62
CA TYR A 154 -27.39 24.07 -6.17
C TYR A 154 -28.50 25.04 -5.75
N ASN A 155 -29.53 25.20 -6.58
CA ASN A 155 -30.65 26.09 -6.27
C ASN A 155 -31.50 25.57 -5.11
N GLY A 156 -31.70 24.25 -5.01
CA GLY A 156 -32.41 23.65 -3.88
C GLY A 156 -31.63 23.73 -2.56
N PHE A 157 -30.29 23.72 -2.63
CA PHE A 157 -29.44 23.93 -1.45
C PHE A 157 -29.54 25.38 -0.96
N GLN A 158 -29.55 26.35 -1.88
CA GLN A 158 -29.74 27.76 -1.52
C GLN A 158 -31.15 28.06 -0.99
N SER A 159 -32.19 27.38 -1.46
CA SER A 159 -33.57 27.61 -1.01
C SER A 159 -33.90 27.03 0.37
N GLY A 160 -32.94 26.35 1.02
CA GLY A 160 -33.12 25.74 2.35
C GLY A 160 -34.07 24.53 2.40
N GLN A 161 -34.77 24.21 1.31
CA GLN A 161 -35.69 23.06 1.25
C GLN A 161 -34.96 21.71 1.30
N ILE A 162 -33.72 21.63 0.83
CA ILE A 162 -32.95 20.37 0.85
C ILE A 162 -32.46 20.03 2.26
N GLN A 163 -32.21 21.02 3.13
CA GLN A 163 -31.74 20.75 4.49
C GLN A 163 -32.77 20.00 5.33
N SER A 164 -34.06 20.34 5.23
CA SER A 164 -35.12 19.66 5.98
C SER A 164 -35.42 18.25 5.44
N PHE A 165 -35.26 18.04 4.13
CA PHE A 165 -35.42 16.72 3.53
C PHE A 165 -34.27 15.77 3.89
N LEU A 166 -33.01 16.25 3.85
CA LEU A 166 -31.85 15.47 4.25
C LEU A 166 -31.84 15.18 5.75
N SER A 167 -32.23 16.13 6.60
CA SER A 167 -32.33 15.89 8.05
C SER A 167 -33.34 14.80 8.35
N ASN A 168 -34.48 14.75 7.64
CA ASN A 168 -35.49 13.73 7.84
C ASN A 168 -35.04 12.33 7.39
N ILE A 169 -34.30 12.23 6.26
CA ILE A 169 -33.77 10.94 5.77
C ILE A 169 -32.64 10.41 6.66
N ILE A 170 -31.76 11.28 7.14
CA ILE A 170 -30.66 10.90 8.04
C ILE A 170 -31.23 10.48 9.41
N SER A 171 -32.26 11.19 9.90
CA SER A 171 -32.90 10.87 11.18
C SER A 171 -33.72 9.58 11.13
N SER A 172 -34.32 9.23 9.99
CA SER A 172 -35.15 8.01 9.88
C SER A 172 -34.33 6.72 9.69
N ASN A 173 -33.06 6.81 9.30
CA ASN A 173 -32.20 5.65 9.05
C ASN A 173 -31.08 5.46 10.06
N ILE A 174 -30.94 6.37 11.03
CA ILE A 174 -29.98 6.23 12.13
C ILE A 174 -30.76 6.24 13.45
N SER A 175 -31.57 5.21 13.69
CA SER A 175 -31.75 4.75 15.07
C SER A 175 -30.41 4.14 15.47
N GLN A 176 -29.49 4.96 16.01
CA GLN A 176 -28.30 4.42 16.66
C GLN A 176 -28.83 3.42 17.71
N PRO A 177 -28.50 2.12 17.59
CA PRO A 177 -28.82 1.20 18.66
C PRO A 177 -28.16 1.79 19.91
N SER A 178 -28.93 2.00 20.97
CA SER A 178 -28.39 2.46 22.24
C SER A 178 -27.24 1.53 22.59
N GLU A 179 -26.00 2.06 22.59
CA GLU A 179 -24.82 1.26 22.85
C GLU A 179 -25.02 0.52 24.19
N PRO A 180 -24.69 -0.77 24.26
CA PRO A 180 -24.89 -1.52 25.48
C PRO A 180 -24.02 -0.91 26.59
N LYS A 181 -24.60 -0.77 27.79
CA LYS A 181 -24.01 -0.04 28.94
C LYS A 181 -22.55 -0.39 29.26
N TYR A 182 -22.11 -1.63 29.00
CA TYR A 182 -20.73 -2.05 29.24
C TYR A 182 -19.72 -1.43 28.25
N VAL A 183 -20.12 -1.13 27.01
CA VAL A 183 -19.25 -0.45 26.03
C VAL A 183 -18.93 0.95 26.53
N GLN A 184 -19.95 1.67 27.04
CA GLN A 184 -19.77 3.00 27.61
C GLN A 184 -18.85 2.96 28.86
N ASP A 185 -19.04 1.99 29.76
CA ASP A 185 -18.19 1.81 30.94
C ASP A 185 -16.72 1.52 30.56
N CYS A 186 -16.49 0.67 29.55
CA CYS A 186 -15.16 0.41 29.02
C CYS A 186 -14.53 1.66 28.36
N LEU A 187 -15.31 2.43 27.61
CA LEU A 187 -14.85 3.67 26.99
C LEU A 187 -14.46 4.72 28.04
N ASP A 188 -15.24 4.85 29.11
CA ASP A 188 -14.97 5.83 30.16
C ASP A 188 -13.74 5.43 31.00
N LYS A 189 -13.55 4.13 31.29
CA LYS A 189 -12.32 3.61 31.89
C LYS A 189 -11.10 3.76 30.99
N ALA A 190 -11.25 3.55 29.68
CA ALA A 190 -10.17 3.78 28.73
C ALA A 190 -9.74 5.25 28.70
N LYS A 191 -10.70 6.19 28.71
CA LYS A 191 -10.41 7.63 28.83
C LYS A 191 -9.69 7.96 30.14
N GLU A 192 -10.13 7.40 31.26
CA GLU A 192 -9.48 7.61 32.56
C GLU A 192 -8.03 7.10 32.56
N ALA A 193 -7.79 5.91 32.01
CA ALA A 193 -6.44 5.36 31.87
C ALA A 193 -5.55 6.22 30.96
N ILE A 194 -6.11 6.77 29.88
CA ILE A 194 -5.41 7.69 28.98
C ILE A 194 -5.03 9.00 29.69
N GLU A 195 -5.95 9.59 30.46
CA GLU A 195 -5.68 10.82 31.23
C GLU A 195 -4.64 10.59 32.34
N LEU A 196 -4.66 9.42 32.99
CA LEU A 196 -3.61 9.03 33.95
C LEU A 196 -2.23 8.96 33.31
N GLU A 197 -2.15 8.41 32.10
CA GLU A 197 -0.89 8.31 31.36
C GLU A 197 -0.44 9.67 30.79
N ARG A 198 -1.39 10.53 30.42
CA ARG A 198 -1.14 11.92 30.08
C ARG A 198 -0.51 12.69 31.24
N MET A 199 -0.98 12.47 32.47
CA MET A 199 -0.39 13.09 33.67
C MET A 199 1.02 12.58 34.00
N ARG A 200 1.37 11.35 33.57
CA ARG A 200 2.71 10.75 33.80
C ARG A 200 3.73 11.09 32.71
N SER A 201 3.27 11.45 31.51
CA SER A 201 4.15 11.76 30.38
C SER A 201 4.45 13.26 30.30
N PRO A 202 5.72 13.67 30.11
CA PRO A 202 6.07 15.06 29.83
C PRO A 202 5.74 15.49 28.39
N ILE A 203 5.23 14.59 27.55
CA ILE A 203 4.90 14.83 26.14
C ILE A 203 3.39 15.01 25.99
N ASP A 204 2.95 16.13 25.39
CA ASP A 204 1.54 16.39 25.11
C ASP A 204 1.08 15.55 23.92
N PHE A 205 0.41 14.44 24.23
CA PHE A 205 -0.18 13.54 23.24
C PHE A 205 -1.62 13.94 22.92
N LYS A 206 -1.97 13.93 21.63
CA LYS A 206 -3.37 13.97 21.17
C LYS A 206 -3.83 12.55 20.87
N TRP A 207 -4.99 12.21 21.41
CA TRP A 207 -5.57 10.87 21.33
C TRP A 207 -6.81 10.90 20.45
N LYS A 208 -6.95 9.93 19.57
CA LYS A 208 -8.17 9.73 18.79
C LYS A 208 -8.53 8.25 18.79
N ILE A 209 -9.74 7.93 19.25
CA ILE A 209 -10.32 6.59 19.10
C ILE A 209 -10.62 6.41 17.60
N LEU A 210 -10.02 5.40 16.98
CA LEU A 210 -10.19 5.14 15.55
C LEU A 210 -11.40 4.24 15.29
N GLU A 211 -11.45 3.12 16.01
CA GLU A 211 -12.46 2.07 15.83
C GLU A 211 -12.55 1.26 17.13
N TYR A 212 -13.74 0.73 17.43
CA TYR A 212 -13.94 -0.30 18.44
C TYR A 212 -14.67 -1.48 17.82
N LYS A 213 -14.37 -2.70 18.27
CA LYS A 213 -15.04 -3.92 17.79
C LYS A 213 -15.13 -4.95 18.91
N GLU A 214 -16.27 -5.62 18.99
CA GLU A 214 -16.50 -6.74 19.91
C GLU A 214 -16.03 -8.04 19.29
N PHE A 215 -15.39 -8.88 20.10
CA PHE A 215 -14.92 -10.20 19.75
C PHE A 215 -15.43 -11.24 20.74
N SER A 216 -15.64 -12.45 20.23
CA SER A 216 -16.09 -13.58 21.06
C SER A 216 -14.92 -14.30 21.73
N SER A 217 -13.68 -14.00 21.33
CA SER A 217 -12.48 -14.60 21.91
C SER A 217 -11.26 -13.67 21.84
N PRO A 218 -10.27 -13.83 22.74
CA PRO A 218 -9.03 -13.04 22.71
C PRO A 218 -8.22 -13.22 21.42
N SER A 219 -8.19 -14.44 20.87
CA SER A 219 -7.43 -14.77 19.67
C SER A 219 -7.97 -14.06 18.42
N GLU A 220 -9.28 -13.90 18.30
CA GLU A 220 -9.90 -13.10 17.24
C GLU A 220 -9.54 -11.61 17.37
N ALA A 221 -9.56 -11.09 18.60
CA ALA A 221 -9.22 -9.70 18.88
C ALA A 221 -7.73 -9.41 18.59
N GLU A 222 -6.84 -10.36 18.90
CA GLU A 222 -5.41 -10.29 18.59
C GLU A 222 -5.16 -10.40 17.08
N ALA A 223 -5.82 -11.32 16.38
CA ALA A 223 -5.72 -11.46 14.94
C ALA A 223 -6.18 -10.19 14.20
N TYR A 224 -7.29 -9.58 14.66
CA TYR A 224 -7.79 -8.32 14.12
C TYR A 224 -6.82 -7.15 14.37
N ALA A 225 -6.25 -7.06 15.57
CA ALA A 225 -5.23 -6.06 15.88
C ALA A 225 -4.00 -6.21 14.96
N LYS A 226 -3.51 -7.45 14.80
CA LYS A 226 -2.36 -7.75 13.92
C LYS A 226 -2.63 -7.39 12.47
N ASP A 227 -3.82 -7.67 11.95
CA ASP A 227 -4.21 -7.33 10.58
C ASP A 227 -4.26 -5.81 10.37
N ARG A 228 -4.89 -5.07 11.29
CA ARG A 228 -5.01 -3.60 11.19
C ARG A 228 -3.71 -2.84 11.34
N VAL A 229 -2.76 -3.37 12.10
CA VAL A 229 -1.44 -2.78 12.32
C VAL A 229 -0.39 -3.40 11.37
N SER A 230 -0.79 -4.38 10.52
CA SER A 230 0.12 -5.00 9.54
C SER A 230 0.54 -3.98 8.48
N GLY A 231 1.73 -3.43 8.70
CA GLY A 231 2.28 -2.27 8.01
C GLY A 231 3.31 -1.53 8.87
N MET A 232 3.29 -1.76 10.18
CA MET A 232 4.28 -1.25 11.14
C MET A 232 4.98 -2.42 11.85
N ASP A 233 6.31 -2.35 11.98
CA ASP A 233 7.10 -3.35 12.69
C ASP A 233 6.66 -3.40 14.17
N TYR A 234 6.05 -4.51 14.59
CA TYR A 234 5.71 -4.73 15.99
C TYR A 234 7.00 -4.90 16.81
N ILE A 235 7.33 -3.90 17.62
CA ILE A 235 8.23 -4.09 18.77
C ILE A 235 7.33 -4.40 19.97
N ILE A 236 7.23 -5.67 20.35
CA ILE A 236 6.76 -6.01 21.70
C ILE A 236 7.83 -5.49 22.65
N CYS A 237 7.65 -4.27 23.16
CA CYS A 237 8.56 -3.70 24.13
C CYS A 237 8.35 -4.42 25.45
N LYS A 238 9.10 -5.51 25.67
CA LYS A 238 9.27 -6.16 26.97
C LYS A 238 10.02 -5.22 27.91
N ARG A 239 9.40 -4.12 28.34
CA ARG A 239 9.88 -3.37 29.50
C ARG A 239 9.50 -4.17 30.74
N LYS A 240 10.52 -4.73 31.41
CA LYS A 240 10.44 -5.15 32.81
C LYS A 240 10.09 -3.92 33.65
N CYS A 241 8.81 -3.60 33.81
CA CYS A 241 8.37 -2.79 34.93
C CYS A 241 8.33 -3.68 36.18
N THR A 242 9.01 -3.24 37.22
CA THR A 242 9.16 -3.89 38.52
C THR A 242 7.90 -3.80 39.40
N GLN A 243 6.72 -3.71 38.81
CA GLN A 243 5.44 -3.89 39.50
C GLN A 243 4.59 -4.83 38.66
N GLY A 244 4.16 -5.92 39.29
CA GLY A 244 3.86 -7.20 38.68
C GLY A 244 2.87 -7.16 37.52
N PHE A 245 3.31 -7.68 36.38
CA PHE A 245 2.42 -8.26 35.38
C PHE A 245 2.02 -9.64 35.86
N VAL A 246 0.72 -9.88 36.00
CA VAL A 246 0.17 -11.23 36.12
C VAL A 246 0.26 -11.87 34.73
N PHE A 247 1.43 -12.44 34.43
CA PHE A 247 1.48 -13.54 33.48
C PHE A 247 0.83 -14.71 34.20
N TYR A 248 -0.37 -15.10 33.78
CA TYR A 248 -0.90 -16.37 34.22
C TYR A 248 -0.03 -17.47 33.61
N PRO A 249 0.69 -18.26 34.41
CA PRO A 249 1.40 -19.42 33.90
C PRO A 249 0.37 -20.35 33.23
N PRO A 250 0.78 -21.18 32.25
CA PRO A 250 -0.08 -22.18 31.61
C PRO A 250 -0.63 -23.26 32.58
N GLU A 251 -0.42 -23.10 33.89
CA GLU A 251 -0.86 -23.99 34.96
C GLU A 251 -2.03 -23.40 35.79
N CYS A 252 -2.57 -22.24 35.43
CA CYS A 252 -3.79 -21.71 36.05
C CYS A 252 -5.04 -22.21 35.31
N GLU A 253 -5.56 -23.38 35.70
CA GLU A 253 -6.74 -24.00 35.07
C GLU A 253 -8.08 -23.31 35.37
N ASP A 254 -8.14 -22.29 36.26
CA ASP A 254 -9.41 -21.69 36.69
C ASP A 254 -9.48 -20.16 36.53
N ILE A 255 -9.14 -19.63 35.36
CA ILE A 255 -9.41 -18.21 35.05
C ILE A 255 -10.59 -18.13 34.10
N ILE A 256 -11.70 -17.63 34.64
CA ILE A 256 -12.89 -17.30 33.85
C ILE A 256 -12.50 -16.15 32.92
N LEU A 257 -12.20 -16.47 31.66
CA LEU A 257 -12.02 -15.48 30.62
C LEU A 257 -13.36 -14.77 30.36
N PRO A 258 -13.36 -13.44 30.20
CA PRO A 258 -14.59 -12.70 29.89
C PRO A 258 -15.18 -13.23 28.58
N THR A 259 -16.52 -13.32 28.52
CA THR A 259 -17.21 -13.90 27.37
C THR A 259 -17.18 -12.99 26.15
N LYS A 260 -16.91 -11.70 26.37
CA LYS A 260 -16.75 -10.69 25.34
C LYS A 260 -15.53 -9.83 25.61
N ILE A 261 -14.81 -9.52 24.54
CA ILE A 261 -13.66 -8.63 24.59
C ILE A 261 -13.90 -7.48 23.62
N LEU A 262 -13.83 -6.26 24.13
CA LEU A 262 -13.83 -5.04 23.34
C LEU A 262 -12.38 -4.65 23.06
N ALA A 263 -11.99 -4.63 21.79
CA ALA A 263 -10.71 -4.05 21.40
C ALA A 263 -10.93 -2.57 21.04
N ILE A 264 -10.20 -1.68 21.71
CA ILE A 264 -10.20 -0.24 21.45
C ILE A 264 -8.84 0.10 20.83
N ILE A 265 -8.87 0.59 19.59
CA ILE A 265 -7.67 1.06 18.89
C ILE A 265 -7.64 2.58 18.95
N TYR A 266 -6.56 3.13 19.48
CA TYR A 266 -6.32 4.57 19.45
C TYR A 266 -4.95 4.91 18.90
N GLU A 267 -4.90 6.09 18.28
CA GLU A 267 -3.68 6.68 17.74
C GLU A 267 -3.19 7.75 18.72
N GLU A 268 -1.96 7.60 19.19
CA GLU A 268 -1.22 8.61 19.93
C GLU A 268 -0.38 9.41 18.93
N ARG A 269 -0.54 10.74 18.92
CA ARG A 269 0.36 11.65 18.20
C ARG A 269 1.08 12.56 19.17
N GLY A 270 2.41 12.55 19.10
CA GLY A 270 3.27 13.41 19.91
C GLY A 270 4.45 13.92 19.10
N TYR A 271 5.14 14.94 19.63
CA TYR A 271 6.38 15.44 19.07
C TYR A 271 7.52 15.17 20.06
N PHE A 272 8.59 14.55 19.58
CA PHE A 272 9.80 14.33 20.36
C PHE A 272 11.01 14.70 19.52
N GLN A 273 11.85 15.61 20.04
CA GLN A 273 13.07 16.07 19.36
C GLN A 273 12.86 16.56 17.91
N GLY A 274 11.69 17.15 17.61
CA GLY A 274 11.38 17.71 16.28
C GLY A 274 10.81 16.71 15.28
N SER A 275 10.62 15.44 15.66
CA SER A 275 9.94 14.44 14.82
C SER A 275 8.53 14.13 15.34
N GLU A 276 7.59 13.88 14.42
CA GLU A 276 6.25 13.40 14.77
C GLU A 276 6.33 11.90 15.07
N ILE A 277 5.91 11.51 16.27
CA ILE A 277 5.76 10.11 16.67
C ILE A 277 4.28 9.75 16.54
N LYS A 278 4.01 8.66 15.82
CA LYS A 278 2.68 8.03 15.78
C LYS A 278 2.78 6.65 16.41
N SER A 279 2.06 6.47 17.52
CA SER A 279 1.92 5.16 18.16
C SER A 279 0.49 4.67 18.00
N THR A 280 0.33 3.41 17.62
CA THR A 280 -0.98 2.75 17.66
C THR A 280 -1.00 1.83 18.86
N VAL A 281 -1.99 2.00 19.71
CA VAL A 281 -2.15 1.21 20.92
C VAL A 281 -3.49 0.50 20.90
N VAL A 282 -3.47 -0.76 21.31
CA VAL A 282 -4.65 -1.60 21.43
C VAL A 282 -4.87 -1.90 22.91
N MET A 283 -6.07 -1.56 23.39
CA MET A 283 -6.55 -1.94 24.72
C MET A 283 -7.67 -2.95 24.61
N TYR A 284 -7.59 -4.00 25.43
CA TYR A 284 -8.64 -5.01 25.54
C TYR A 284 -9.42 -4.80 26.84
N CYS A 285 -10.75 -4.65 26.75
CA CYS A 285 -11.65 -4.54 27.89
C CYS A 285 -12.57 -5.77 27.95
N GLY A 286 -12.64 -6.43 29.11
CA GLY A 286 -13.60 -7.50 29.37
C GLY A 286 -15.01 -6.96 29.62
N ASP A 287 -16.01 -7.84 29.56
CA ASP A 287 -17.41 -7.56 29.92
C ASP A 287 -17.59 -7.21 31.41
N ASP A 288 -16.66 -7.62 32.27
CA ASP A 288 -16.54 -7.21 33.66
C ASP A 288 -15.94 -5.80 33.84
N GLY A 289 -15.57 -5.14 32.73
CA GLY A 289 -14.99 -3.81 32.69
C GLY A 289 -13.55 -3.75 33.18
N ARG A 290 -12.82 -4.88 33.24
CA ARG A 290 -11.36 -4.90 33.52
C ARG A 290 -10.56 -4.77 32.23
N ILE A 291 -9.44 -4.05 32.30
CA ILE A 291 -8.49 -3.91 31.18
C ILE A 291 -7.51 -5.09 31.24
N LEU A 292 -7.45 -5.89 30.17
CA LEU A 292 -6.72 -7.15 30.13
C LEU A 292 -5.27 -6.99 29.65
N GLU A 293 -5.02 -6.16 28.64
CA GLU A 293 -3.66 -5.96 28.10
C GLU A 293 -3.57 -4.63 27.31
N LYS A 294 -2.38 -4.02 27.32
CA LYS A 294 -2.01 -2.84 26.51
C LYS A 294 -0.82 -3.21 25.62
N GLY A 295 -1.03 -3.31 24.31
CA GLY A 295 0.04 -3.45 23.32
C GLY A 295 0.25 -2.14 22.57
N SER A 296 1.49 -1.63 22.47
CA SER A 296 1.83 -0.42 21.70
C SER A 296 2.77 -0.73 20.54
N THR A 297 2.65 0.04 19.45
CA THR A 297 3.55 0.02 18.31
C THR A 297 3.96 1.44 17.98
N ASP A 298 5.25 1.75 18.10
CA ASP A 298 5.77 3.11 17.90
C ASP A 298 6.38 3.24 16.51
N THR A 299 5.93 4.25 15.75
CA THR A 299 6.49 4.61 14.44
C THR A 299 6.99 6.05 14.49
N CYS A 300 8.28 6.24 14.19
CA CYS A 300 8.85 7.57 14.00
C CYS A 300 8.61 8.02 12.56
N ILE A 301 7.97 9.17 12.38
CA ILE A 301 7.79 9.78 11.06
C ILE A 301 8.83 10.89 10.94
N SER A 302 9.78 10.68 10.03
CA SER A 302 10.82 11.66 9.65
C SER A 302 10.25 12.75 8.75
#